data_AF-A0A960NLE9-F1
#
_entry.id   AF-A0A960NLE9-F1
#
_cell.length_a   1.000
_cell.length_b   1.000
_cell.length_c   1.000
_cell.angle_alpha   90.00
_cell.angle_beta   90.00
_cell.angle_gamma   90.00
#
_symmetry.space_group_name_H-M   'P 1'
#
loop_
_entity.id
_entity.type
_entity.pdbx_description
1 polymer ?
#
loop_
_entity_poly.entity_id
_entity_poly.type
_entity_poly.pdbx_seq_one_letter_code
_entity_poly.pdbx_strand_id
1 'polypeptide(L)'
;MTDQALPYINQSILSGWSGPNELRKGKRIFDAGWVEQLDIEAPLIRGRIQLGTREILTRFKFLPDGSIENQCPCRDSRERGLVCSHAIALGLAYIDLTGDPHQDRALRIEARRQLETRRGRDSRYWKLAGPESLEGSEARLRLKLDPSWPVFAEAQGVYPLLIQVRVGGKNIRADKVHPHQALRFSPMDHELVYILEDMAGGALPACLSLHTELMVQLLATLKGQSLHSGGDGAEVIEILDRPILPHLSL
;
A
#
# COMPACT_ATOMS: atom_id res chain seq x y z
N MET A 1 0.65 31.04 9.38
CA MET A 1 0.06 30.23 8.30
C MET A 1 0.01 28.82 8.83
N THR A 2 -1.18 28.32 9.13
CA THR A 2 -1.38 27.00 9.74
C THR A 2 -0.94 25.95 8.73
N ASP A 3 0.09 25.19 9.07
CA ASP A 3 0.59 24.05 8.32
C ASP A 3 -0.45 22.92 8.44
N GLN A 4 -1.48 22.99 7.60
CA GLN A 4 -2.55 22.02 7.60
C GLN A 4 -2.12 20.86 6.71
N ALA A 5 -1.94 19.68 7.32
CA ALA A 5 -1.51 18.47 6.62
C ALA A 5 -2.40 18.19 5.40
N LEU A 6 -1.77 17.85 4.28
CA LEU A 6 -2.46 17.54 3.04
C LEU A 6 -3.39 16.33 3.23
N PRO A 7 -4.68 16.41 2.86
CA PRO A 7 -5.60 15.29 3.02
C PRO A 7 -5.18 14.07 2.21
N TYR A 8 -5.11 12.91 2.83
CA TYR A 8 -4.82 11.67 2.11
C TYR A 8 -6.07 11.18 1.35
N ILE A 9 -5.90 10.88 0.06
CA ILE A 9 -6.92 10.20 -0.75
C ILE A 9 -6.28 9.16 -1.66
N ASN A 10 -7.09 8.24 -2.15
CA ASN A 10 -6.70 7.25 -3.16
C ASN A 10 -7.82 7.00 -4.17
N GLN A 11 -7.57 6.14 -5.16
CA GLN A 11 -8.54 5.88 -6.24
C GLN A 11 -9.85 5.26 -5.71
N SER A 12 -9.80 4.50 -4.62
CA SER A 12 -11.01 3.94 -4.01
C SER A 12 -11.90 5.04 -3.42
N ILE A 13 -11.31 6.04 -2.76
CA ILE A 13 -12.02 7.21 -2.24
C ILE A 13 -12.63 8.02 -3.40
N LEU A 14 -11.87 8.27 -4.48
CA LEU A 14 -12.39 8.93 -5.69
C LEU A 14 -13.57 8.17 -6.31
N SER A 15 -13.50 6.84 -6.34
CA SER A 15 -14.61 6.00 -6.79
C SER A 15 -15.83 6.12 -5.87
N GLY A 16 -15.64 6.29 -4.56
CA GLY A 16 -16.71 6.49 -3.59
C GLY A 16 -17.46 7.80 -3.81
N TRP A 17 -16.78 8.87 -4.23
CA TRP A 17 -17.38 10.18 -4.46
C TRP A 17 -18.25 10.26 -5.72
N SER A 18 -17.88 9.55 -6.80
CA SER A 18 -18.47 9.74 -8.14
C SER A 18 -19.01 8.46 -8.80
N GLY A 19 -18.63 7.29 -8.27
CA GLY A 19 -18.91 6.00 -8.87
C GLY A 19 -17.89 5.58 -9.95
N PRO A 20 -17.89 4.29 -10.33
CA PRO A 20 -16.86 3.71 -11.19
C PRO A 20 -16.88 4.26 -12.63
N ASN A 21 -18.01 4.76 -13.11
CA ASN A 21 -18.14 5.31 -14.47
C ASN A 21 -17.40 6.65 -14.60
N GLU A 22 -17.60 7.55 -13.65
CA GLU A 22 -16.91 8.84 -13.62
C GLU A 22 -15.42 8.67 -13.29
N LEU A 23 -15.06 7.70 -12.44
CA LEU A 23 -13.66 7.32 -12.24
C LEU A 23 -12.96 6.96 -13.56
N ARG A 24 -13.56 6.08 -14.37
CA ARG A 24 -12.98 5.70 -15.67
C ARG A 24 -12.86 6.88 -16.64
N LYS A 25 -13.85 7.77 -16.68
CA LYS A 25 -13.80 8.98 -17.52
C LYS A 25 -12.70 9.93 -17.06
N GLY A 26 -12.60 10.20 -15.75
CA GLY A 26 -11.55 11.04 -15.18
C GLY A 26 -10.17 10.46 -15.42
N LYS A 27 -10.01 9.13 -15.28
CA LYS A 27 -8.76 8.43 -15.60
C LYS A 27 -8.33 8.65 -17.06
N ARG A 28 -9.25 8.62 -18.03
CA ARG A 28 -8.92 8.91 -19.43
C ARG A 28 -8.39 10.33 -19.64
N ILE A 29 -8.93 11.31 -18.92
CA ILE A 29 -8.45 12.71 -18.97
C ILE A 29 -7.05 12.79 -18.37
N PHE A 30 -6.83 12.16 -17.21
CA PHE A 30 -5.54 12.13 -16.54
C PHE A 30 -4.46 11.41 -17.38
N ASP A 31 -4.74 10.19 -17.84
CA ASP A 31 -3.83 9.38 -18.66
C ASP A 31 -3.46 10.07 -19.99
N ALA A 32 -4.36 10.90 -20.53
CA ALA A 32 -4.11 11.68 -21.75
C ALA A 32 -3.20 12.90 -21.51
N GLY A 33 -2.76 13.14 -20.27
CA GLY A 33 -1.92 14.29 -19.90
C GLY A 33 -2.66 15.61 -19.95
N TRP A 34 -4.00 15.61 -19.88
CA TRP A 34 -4.80 16.82 -20.04
C TRP A 34 -4.93 17.65 -18.76
N VAL A 35 -4.46 17.16 -17.62
CA VAL A 35 -4.35 17.96 -16.40
C VAL A 35 -3.01 18.72 -16.47
N GLU A 36 -3.06 19.96 -16.96
CA GLU A 36 -1.86 20.74 -17.26
C GLU A 36 -1.28 21.46 -16.04
N GLN A 37 -2.12 21.74 -15.03
CA GLN A 37 -1.72 22.42 -13.80
C GLN A 37 -2.50 21.88 -12.60
N LEU A 38 -1.82 21.79 -11.46
CA LEU A 38 -2.36 21.41 -10.16
C LEU A 38 -1.81 22.38 -9.11
N ASP A 39 -2.70 23.12 -8.46
CA ASP A 39 -2.39 24.02 -7.36
C ASP A 39 -3.05 23.50 -6.07
N ILE A 40 -2.24 23.31 -5.03
CA ILE A 40 -2.68 22.79 -3.73
C ILE A 40 -2.68 23.94 -2.72
N GLU A 41 -3.87 24.44 -2.39
CA GLU A 41 -4.11 25.46 -1.37
C GLU A 41 -5.04 24.88 -0.30
N ALA A 42 -4.56 23.87 0.45
CA ALA A 42 -5.39 23.08 1.36
C ALA A 42 -6.30 23.95 2.26
N PRO A 43 -7.60 23.61 2.38
CA PRO A 43 -8.27 22.40 1.89
C PRO A 43 -8.77 22.47 0.43
N LEU A 44 -8.41 23.50 -0.33
CA LEU A 44 -8.86 23.72 -1.71
C LEU A 44 -7.81 23.22 -2.72
N ILE A 45 -8.26 22.41 -3.66
CA ILE A 45 -7.46 21.94 -4.80
C ILE A 45 -7.98 22.61 -6.06
N ARG A 46 -7.07 23.13 -6.88
CA ARG A 46 -7.39 23.74 -8.17
C ARG A 46 -6.53 23.13 -9.26
N GLY A 47 -7.03 23.15 -10.48
CA GLY A 47 -6.23 22.79 -11.63
C GLY A 47 -6.86 23.17 -12.95
N ARG A 48 -6.02 23.16 -13.98
CA ARG A 48 -6.39 23.51 -15.36
C ARG A 48 -6.37 22.25 -16.20
N ILE A 49 -7.51 21.95 -16.81
CA ILE A 49 -7.69 20.75 -17.63
C ILE A 49 -7.95 21.16 -19.08
N GLN A 50 -7.16 20.64 -20.00
CA GLN A 50 -7.29 20.89 -21.43
C GLN A 50 -8.25 19.88 -22.09
N LEU A 51 -9.34 20.38 -22.65
CA LEU A 51 -10.37 19.59 -23.33
C LEU A 51 -10.45 20.02 -24.79
N GLY A 52 -9.59 19.43 -25.63
CA GLY A 52 -9.47 19.79 -27.03
C GLY A 52 -8.96 21.24 -27.19
N THR A 53 -9.82 22.16 -27.63
CA THR A 53 -9.48 23.58 -27.83
C THR A 53 -9.90 24.49 -26.67
N ARG A 54 -10.49 23.94 -25.60
CA ARG A 54 -10.95 24.71 -24.45
C ARG A 54 -10.25 24.23 -23.20
N GLU A 55 -9.97 25.14 -22.29
CA GLU A 55 -9.56 24.81 -20.94
C GLU A 55 -10.74 24.89 -19.98
N ILE A 56 -10.70 24.08 -18.91
CA ILE A 56 -11.63 24.16 -17.80
C ILE A 56 -10.85 24.29 -16.49
N LEU A 57 -11.17 25.35 -15.73
CA LEU A 57 -10.61 25.57 -14.39
C LEU A 57 -11.44 24.79 -13.38
N THR A 58 -10.93 23.62 -12.98
CA THR A 58 -11.61 22.72 -12.06
C THR A 58 -11.09 22.92 -10.64
N ARG A 59 -12.00 22.86 -9.66
CA ARG A 59 -11.65 23.01 -8.25
C ARG A 59 -12.54 22.12 -7.40
N PHE A 60 -12.01 21.65 -6.29
CA PHE A 60 -12.81 21.04 -5.23
C PHE A 60 -12.19 21.36 -3.86
N LYS A 61 -13.03 21.37 -2.83
CA LYS A 61 -12.60 21.61 -1.46
C LYS A 61 -12.84 20.36 -0.62
N PHE A 62 -11.85 19.93 0.14
CA PHE A 62 -12.02 18.86 1.12
C PHE A 62 -12.92 19.31 2.27
N LEU A 63 -13.86 18.43 2.62
CA LEU A 63 -14.76 18.60 3.75
C LEU A 63 -14.28 17.77 4.96
N PRO A 64 -14.64 18.15 6.20
CA PRO A 64 -14.18 17.45 7.40
C PRO A 64 -14.59 15.97 7.49
N ASP A 65 -15.64 15.57 6.76
CA ASP A 65 -16.14 14.19 6.71
C ASP A 65 -15.42 13.32 5.66
N GLY A 66 -14.39 13.86 4.99
CA GLY A 66 -13.64 13.17 3.93
C GLY A 66 -14.31 13.19 2.56
N SER A 67 -15.47 13.85 2.42
CA SER A 67 -16.07 14.16 1.12
C SER A 67 -15.48 15.44 0.52
N ILE A 68 -15.95 15.82 -0.67
CA ILE A 68 -15.55 17.05 -1.34
C ILE A 68 -16.74 17.91 -1.74
N GLU A 69 -16.54 19.22 -1.66
CA GLU A 69 -17.39 20.19 -2.34
C GLU A 69 -16.85 20.40 -3.76
N ASN A 70 -17.57 19.88 -4.77
CA ASN A 70 -17.16 20.03 -6.17
C ASN A 70 -17.54 21.43 -6.69
N GLN A 71 -16.55 22.17 -7.15
CA GLN A 71 -16.69 23.53 -7.69
C GLN A 71 -16.27 23.61 -9.16
N CYS A 72 -16.32 22.49 -9.88
CA CYS A 72 -16.08 22.46 -11.32
C CYS A 72 -17.16 23.28 -12.06
N PRO A 73 -16.81 24.10 -13.06
CA PRO A 73 -17.80 24.89 -13.81
C PRO A 73 -18.57 24.07 -14.85
N CYS A 74 -18.34 22.74 -14.93
CA CYS A 74 -19.05 21.88 -15.88
C CYS A 74 -20.52 21.69 -15.49
N ARG A 75 -21.32 21.25 -16.47
CA ARG A 75 -22.75 21.01 -16.32
C ARG A 75 -23.08 20.03 -15.19
N ASP A 76 -22.36 18.90 -15.12
CA ASP A 76 -22.61 17.87 -14.10
C ASP A 76 -22.43 18.39 -12.68
N SER A 77 -21.47 19.29 -12.46
CA SER A 77 -21.28 19.93 -11.16
C SER A 77 -22.32 21.02 -10.92
N ARG A 78 -22.51 21.94 -11.88
CA ARG A 78 -23.35 23.14 -11.69
C ARG A 78 -24.85 22.84 -11.63
N GLU A 79 -25.33 21.95 -12.48
CA GLU A 79 -26.77 21.66 -12.59
C GLU A 79 -27.18 20.46 -11.73
N ARG A 80 -26.28 19.48 -11.53
CA ARG A 80 -26.61 18.22 -10.85
C ARG A 80 -25.92 18.04 -9.51
N GLY A 81 -24.98 18.92 -9.14
CA GLY A 81 -24.23 18.84 -7.88
C GLY A 81 -23.35 17.59 -7.77
N LEU A 82 -23.00 16.94 -8.90
CA LEU A 82 -22.26 15.68 -8.90
C LEU A 82 -20.75 15.91 -8.91
N VAL A 83 -20.01 14.96 -8.35
CA VAL A 83 -18.57 14.86 -8.57
C VAL A 83 -18.31 14.36 -10.01
N CYS A 84 -17.95 15.29 -10.88
CA CYS A 84 -17.75 15.03 -12.29
C CYS A 84 -16.37 14.43 -12.60
N SER A 85 -16.23 13.80 -13.76
CA SER A 85 -14.94 13.31 -14.27
C SER A 85 -13.78 14.33 -14.26
N HIS A 86 -14.03 15.64 -14.39
CA HIS A 86 -12.98 16.65 -14.26
C HIS A 86 -12.41 16.73 -12.85
N ALA A 87 -13.27 16.73 -11.83
CA ALA A 87 -12.85 16.73 -10.43
C ALA A 87 -12.11 15.44 -10.08
N ILE A 88 -12.54 14.31 -10.65
CA ILE A 88 -11.83 13.04 -10.54
C ILE A 88 -10.44 13.10 -11.19
N ALA A 89 -10.32 13.64 -12.41
CA ALA A 89 -9.01 13.78 -13.07
C ALA A 89 -8.05 14.64 -12.24
N LEU A 90 -8.56 15.73 -11.66
CA LEU A 90 -7.80 16.56 -10.74
C LEU A 90 -7.41 15.81 -9.45
N GLY A 91 -8.32 15.00 -8.91
CA GLY A 91 -8.04 14.12 -7.77
C GLY A 91 -7.00 13.05 -8.08
N LEU A 92 -6.96 12.52 -9.30
CA LEU A 92 -5.92 11.58 -9.74
C LEU A 92 -4.55 12.27 -9.84
N ALA A 93 -4.50 13.49 -10.36
CA ALA A 93 -3.27 14.28 -10.36
C ALA A 93 -2.78 14.62 -8.94
N TYR A 94 -3.71 14.87 -8.02
CA TYR A 94 -3.38 15.04 -6.60
C TYR A 94 -2.79 13.75 -6.02
N ILE A 95 -3.41 12.58 -6.25
CA ILE A 95 -2.89 11.28 -5.79
C ILE A 95 -1.50 11.00 -6.38
N ASP A 96 -1.28 11.31 -7.65
CA ASP A 96 0.03 11.11 -8.29
C ASP A 96 1.13 11.94 -7.61
N LEU A 97 0.80 13.15 -7.15
CA LEU A 97 1.72 14.04 -6.45
C LEU A 97 1.90 13.71 -4.96
N THR A 98 0.83 13.28 -4.27
CA THR A 98 0.80 13.15 -2.80
C THR A 98 0.61 11.73 -2.29
N GLY A 99 0.51 10.75 -3.18
CA GLY A 99 0.23 9.36 -2.83
C GLY A 99 1.30 8.79 -1.90
N ASP A 100 0.85 7.97 -0.96
CA ASP A 100 1.72 7.23 -0.04
C ASP A 100 1.37 5.74 -0.14
N PRO A 101 2.23 4.93 -0.80
CA PRO A 101 2.02 3.48 -0.93
C PRO A 101 1.80 2.77 0.41
N HIS A 102 2.35 3.28 1.51
CA HIS A 102 2.15 2.71 2.85
C HIS A 102 0.74 2.92 3.36
N GLN A 103 0.20 4.14 3.22
CA GLN A 103 -1.19 4.44 3.60
C GLN A 103 -2.18 3.68 2.72
N ASP A 104 -1.90 3.57 1.42
CA ASP A 104 -2.75 2.82 0.50
C ASP A 104 -2.85 1.34 0.86
N ARG A 105 -1.71 0.76 1.22
CA ARG A 105 -1.65 -0.61 1.72
C ARG A 105 -2.38 -0.76 3.04
N ALA A 106 -2.18 0.15 4.00
CA ALA A 106 -2.84 0.10 5.29
C ALA A 106 -4.36 0.09 5.14
N LEU A 107 -4.91 0.91 4.24
CA LEU A 107 -6.34 0.92 3.92
C LEU A 107 -6.81 -0.39 3.27
N ARG A 108 -6.06 -0.97 2.34
CA ARG A 108 -6.40 -2.27 1.73
C ARG A 108 -6.42 -3.39 2.76
N ILE A 109 -5.42 -3.44 3.63
CA ILE A 109 -5.31 -4.43 4.71
C ILE A 109 -6.47 -4.28 5.69
N GLU A 110 -6.79 -3.06 6.11
CA GLU A 110 -7.90 -2.80 7.03
C GLU A 110 -9.26 -3.19 6.42
N ALA A 111 -9.51 -2.82 5.16
CA ALA A 111 -10.71 -3.23 4.45
C ALA A 111 -10.84 -4.76 4.36
N ARG A 112 -9.72 -5.45 4.12
CA ARG A 112 -9.66 -6.92 4.11
C ARG A 112 -9.96 -7.50 5.49
N ARG A 113 -9.37 -6.98 6.57
CA ARG A 113 -9.63 -7.41 7.95
C ARG A 113 -11.11 -7.29 8.31
N GLN A 114 -11.75 -6.17 7.98
CA GLN A 114 -13.18 -5.98 8.22
C GLN A 114 -14.04 -6.99 7.45
N LEU A 115 -13.64 -7.36 6.23
CA LEU A 115 -14.30 -8.40 5.47
C LEU A 115 -14.12 -9.78 6.11
N GLU A 116 -12.89 -10.12 6.52
CA GLU A 116 -12.55 -11.39 7.17
C GLU A 116 -13.25 -11.54 8.53
N THR A 117 -13.40 -10.47 9.32
CA THR A 117 -14.18 -10.49 10.57
C THR A 117 -15.65 -10.85 10.32
N ARG A 118 -16.24 -10.38 9.20
CA ARG A 118 -17.64 -10.64 8.86
C ARG A 118 -17.87 -12.00 8.18
N ARG A 119 -16.93 -12.46 7.36
CA ARG A 119 -17.11 -13.62 6.47
C ARG A 119 -16.19 -14.80 6.77
N GLY A 120 -15.26 -14.63 7.70
CA GLY A 120 -14.12 -15.52 7.87
C GLY A 120 -13.02 -15.25 6.85
N ARG A 121 -11.81 -15.67 7.20
CA ARG A 121 -10.64 -15.64 6.32
C ARG A 121 -10.69 -16.81 5.33
N ASP A 122 -10.37 -16.54 4.06
CA ASP A 122 -10.30 -17.58 3.02
C ASP A 122 -9.25 -18.64 3.39
N SER A 123 -9.60 -19.92 3.22
CA SER A 123 -8.78 -21.10 3.54
C SER A 123 -7.41 -21.16 2.86
N ARG A 124 -7.19 -20.39 1.78
CA ARG A 124 -5.89 -20.28 1.11
C ARG A 124 -4.87 -19.52 1.94
N TYR A 125 -5.31 -18.62 2.80
CA TYR A 125 -4.45 -17.89 3.73
C TYR A 125 -4.25 -18.69 5.01
N TRP A 126 -3.19 -18.39 5.77
CA TRP A 126 -3.02 -19.00 7.08
C TRP A 126 -4.16 -18.64 8.00
N LYS A 127 -4.60 -19.61 8.81
CA LYS A 127 -5.53 -19.35 9.90
C LYS A 127 -4.78 -18.62 11.01
N LEU A 128 -5.20 -17.39 11.30
CA LEU A 128 -4.61 -16.58 12.37
C LEU A 128 -5.51 -16.66 13.61
N ALA A 129 -4.91 -16.92 14.76
CA ALA A 129 -5.60 -16.74 16.03
C ALA A 129 -5.86 -15.23 16.24
N GLY A 130 -6.97 -14.89 16.91
CA GLY A 130 -7.24 -13.50 17.26
C GLY A 130 -6.08 -12.92 18.10
N PRO A 131 -5.81 -11.60 18.01
CA PRO A 131 -4.65 -10.97 18.66
C PRO A 131 -4.63 -11.17 20.18
N GLU A 132 -5.79 -11.37 20.82
CA GLU A 132 -5.94 -11.62 22.26
C GLU A 132 -6.25 -13.10 22.58
N SER A 133 -6.35 -13.97 21.57
CA SER A 133 -6.66 -15.38 21.79
C SER A 133 -5.43 -16.15 22.27
N LEU A 134 -5.62 -17.01 23.27
CA LEU A 134 -4.61 -17.98 23.70
C LEU A 134 -4.69 -19.30 22.90
N GLU A 135 -5.63 -19.40 21.96
CA GLU A 135 -5.76 -20.56 21.10
C GLU A 135 -4.69 -20.57 20.00
N GLY A 136 -4.43 -21.74 19.43
CA GLY A 136 -3.46 -21.92 18.35
C GLY A 136 -2.02 -22.13 18.83
N SER A 137 -1.15 -22.40 17.85
CA SER A 137 0.27 -22.59 18.08
C SER A 137 0.99 -21.25 18.09
N GLU A 138 1.81 -20.99 19.10
CA GLU A 138 2.71 -19.83 19.09
C GLU A 138 3.64 -19.91 17.88
N ALA A 139 3.66 -18.83 17.12
CA ALA A 139 4.34 -18.72 15.85
C ALA A 139 5.19 -17.45 15.82
N ARG A 140 6.36 -17.53 15.20
CA ARG A 140 7.20 -16.36 14.89
C ARG A 140 7.52 -16.32 13.42
N LEU A 141 7.35 -15.16 12.81
CA LEU A 141 7.70 -14.94 11.42
C LEU A 141 9.24 -14.92 11.27
N ARG A 142 9.74 -15.49 10.18
CA ARG A 142 11.17 -15.56 9.85
C ARG A 142 11.31 -15.19 8.38
N LEU A 143 11.87 -14.03 8.13
CA LEU A 143 12.15 -13.53 6.78
C LEU A 143 13.64 -13.70 6.49
N LYS A 144 13.97 -14.35 5.38
CA LYS A 144 15.36 -14.49 4.95
C LYS A 144 15.52 -14.04 3.50
N LEU A 145 16.53 -13.25 3.20
CA LEU A 145 16.97 -13.06 1.83
C LEU A 145 17.69 -14.32 1.36
N ASP A 146 17.32 -14.80 0.18
CA ASP A 146 18.01 -15.89 -0.49
C ASP A 146 19.50 -15.54 -0.68
N PRO A 147 20.46 -16.47 -0.47
CA PRO A 147 21.89 -16.17 -0.63
C PRO A 147 22.27 -15.52 -1.97
N SER A 148 21.50 -15.78 -3.03
CA SER A 148 21.72 -15.22 -4.36
C SER A 148 21.17 -13.81 -4.56
N TRP A 149 20.50 -13.23 -3.55
CA TRP A 149 19.87 -11.91 -3.65
C TRP A 149 20.79 -10.80 -4.16
N PRO A 150 22.10 -10.71 -3.84
CA PRO A 150 22.92 -9.61 -4.34
C PRO A 150 23.03 -9.64 -5.87
N VAL A 151 23.14 -10.85 -6.45
CA VAL A 151 23.24 -11.05 -7.90
C VAL A 151 21.92 -10.66 -8.59
N PHE A 152 20.79 -11.07 -8.02
CA PHE A 152 19.46 -10.71 -8.57
C PHE A 152 19.13 -9.23 -8.40
N ALA A 153 19.56 -8.62 -7.29
CA ALA A 153 19.37 -7.21 -7.05
C ALA A 153 20.15 -6.36 -8.06
N GLU A 154 21.42 -6.70 -8.31
CA GLU A 154 22.26 -5.98 -9.28
C GLU A 154 21.77 -6.17 -10.72
N ALA A 155 21.42 -7.39 -11.12
CA ALA A 155 21.05 -7.69 -12.49
C ALA A 155 19.60 -7.28 -12.84
N GLN A 156 18.66 -7.37 -11.89
CA GLN A 156 17.23 -7.31 -12.16
C GLN A 156 16.45 -6.42 -11.16
N GLY A 157 17.09 -5.91 -10.13
CA GLY A 157 16.40 -5.20 -9.05
C GLY A 157 15.42 -6.09 -8.29
N VAL A 158 15.74 -7.39 -8.15
CA VAL A 158 14.88 -8.39 -7.49
C VAL A 158 15.56 -8.95 -6.24
N TYR A 159 14.78 -9.06 -5.17
CA TYR A 159 15.18 -9.55 -3.86
C TYR A 159 14.33 -10.77 -3.50
N PRO A 160 14.82 -12.00 -3.74
CA PRO A 160 14.10 -13.20 -3.36
C PRO A 160 14.06 -13.35 -1.84
N LEU A 161 12.86 -13.30 -1.27
CA LEU A 161 12.60 -13.37 0.17
C LEU A 161 11.97 -14.71 0.54
N LEU A 162 12.72 -15.56 1.22
CA LEU A 162 12.22 -16.80 1.83
C LEU A 162 11.39 -16.47 3.07
N ILE A 163 10.16 -16.99 3.11
CA ILE A 163 9.21 -16.78 4.20
C ILE A 163 9.06 -18.09 4.97
N GLN A 164 9.35 -18.03 6.26
CA GLN A 164 9.24 -19.16 7.18
C GLN A 164 8.45 -18.75 8.42
N VAL A 165 7.85 -19.75 9.06
CA VAL A 165 7.20 -19.61 10.37
C VAL A 165 7.88 -20.58 11.32
N ARG A 166 8.33 -20.09 12.47
CA ARG A 166 8.82 -20.95 13.55
C ARG A 166 7.67 -21.33 14.47
N VAL A 167 7.31 -22.62 14.50
CA VAL A 167 6.26 -23.18 15.36
C VAL A 167 6.81 -24.40 16.10
N GLY A 168 6.62 -24.46 17.42
CA GLY A 168 7.13 -25.58 18.24
C GLY A 168 8.64 -25.81 18.08
N GLY A 169 9.41 -24.73 17.91
CA GLY A 169 10.86 -24.77 17.70
C GLY A 169 11.33 -25.15 16.28
N LYS A 170 10.43 -25.55 15.38
CA LYS A 170 10.74 -25.92 14.00
C LYS A 170 10.45 -24.77 13.04
N ASN A 171 11.31 -24.55 12.06
CA ASN A 171 11.05 -23.61 10.97
C ASN A 171 10.29 -24.35 9.86
N ILE A 172 9.10 -23.86 9.53
CA ILE A 172 8.22 -24.39 8.48
C ILE A 172 8.19 -23.35 7.37
N ARG A 173 8.31 -23.77 6.10
CA ARG A 173 8.15 -22.87 4.96
C ARG A 173 6.72 -22.38 4.87
N ALA A 174 6.53 -21.15 4.39
CA ALA A 174 5.22 -20.52 4.29
C ALA A 174 4.16 -21.36 3.56
N ASP A 175 4.56 -22.00 2.46
CA ASP A 175 3.71 -22.86 1.62
C ASP A 175 3.38 -24.23 2.24
N LYS A 176 4.01 -24.56 3.38
CA LYS A 176 3.86 -25.85 4.08
C LYS A 176 3.17 -25.71 5.44
N VAL A 177 2.72 -24.52 5.81
CA VAL A 177 1.90 -24.31 7.01
C VAL A 177 0.58 -25.07 6.81
N HIS A 178 0.17 -25.83 7.84
CA HIS A 178 -1.04 -26.63 7.76
C HIS A 178 -2.30 -25.73 7.73
N PRO A 179 -3.22 -25.86 6.75
CA PRO A 179 -4.33 -24.91 6.56
C PRO A 179 -5.25 -24.71 7.76
N HIS A 180 -5.44 -25.75 8.59
CA HIS A 180 -6.30 -25.68 9.78
C HIS A 180 -5.56 -25.31 11.07
N GLN A 181 -4.24 -25.17 11.01
CA GLN A 181 -3.45 -24.79 12.18
C GLN A 181 -3.63 -23.28 12.41
N ALA A 182 -4.27 -22.93 13.52
CA ALA A 182 -4.32 -21.53 13.95
C ALA A 182 -2.93 -21.11 14.47
N LEU A 183 -2.37 -20.06 13.87
CA LEU A 183 -1.10 -19.47 14.27
C LEU A 183 -1.34 -18.24 15.14
N ARG A 184 -0.70 -18.20 16.30
CA ARG A 184 -0.70 -17.04 17.20
C ARG A 184 0.62 -16.31 17.09
N PHE A 185 0.57 -15.11 16.53
CA PHE A 185 1.72 -14.23 16.32
C PHE A 185 1.73 -13.09 17.35
N SER A 186 2.89 -12.45 17.51
CA SER A 186 2.95 -11.13 18.15
C SER A 186 2.14 -10.11 17.32
N PRO A 187 1.71 -8.96 17.87
CA PRO A 187 1.04 -7.93 17.09
C PRO A 187 1.84 -7.50 15.85
N MET A 188 3.16 -7.39 15.96
CA MET A 188 4.04 -7.04 14.84
C MET A 188 4.07 -8.11 13.75
N ASP A 189 4.30 -9.38 14.12
CA ASP A 189 4.32 -10.49 13.16
C ASP A 189 2.94 -10.65 12.50
N HIS A 190 1.87 -10.40 13.25
CA HIS A 190 0.50 -10.44 12.76
C HIS A 190 0.28 -9.37 11.68
N GLU A 191 0.73 -8.13 11.90
CA GLU A 191 0.73 -7.07 10.89
C GLU A 191 1.55 -7.47 9.65
N LEU A 192 2.78 -7.99 9.85
CA LEU A 192 3.66 -8.37 8.76
C LEU A 192 3.08 -9.47 7.86
N VAL A 193 2.29 -10.40 8.40
CA VAL A 193 1.59 -11.40 7.59
C VAL A 193 0.66 -10.74 6.57
N TYR A 194 -0.17 -9.77 6.97
CA TYR A 194 -1.04 -9.06 6.03
C TYR A 194 -0.26 -8.25 5.00
N ILE A 195 0.83 -7.60 5.43
CA ILE A 195 1.69 -6.80 4.56
C ILE A 195 2.35 -7.67 3.48
N LEU A 196 2.85 -8.84 3.85
CA LEU A 196 3.47 -9.78 2.91
C LEU A 196 2.43 -10.43 1.99
N GLU A 197 1.22 -10.69 2.46
CA GLU A 197 0.13 -11.20 1.62
C GLU A 197 -0.34 -10.17 0.59
N ASP A 198 -0.41 -8.88 0.97
CA ASP A 198 -0.69 -7.78 0.04
C ASP A 198 0.43 -7.67 -1.02
N MET A 199 1.71 -7.73 -0.63
CA MET A 199 2.84 -7.76 -1.57
C MET A 199 2.82 -8.97 -2.49
N ALA A 200 2.41 -10.13 -1.98
CA ALA A 200 2.29 -11.35 -2.77
C ALA A 200 1.05 -11.35 -3.68
N GLY A 201 0.10 -10.42 -3.46
CA GLY A 201 -1.21 -10.42 -4.13
C GLY A 201 -2.10 -11.60 -3.73
N GLY A 202 -1.84 -12.24 -2.58
CA GLY A 202 -2.53 -13.47 -2.19
C GLY A 202 -1.85 -14.23 -1.05
N ALA A 203 -2.08 -15.54 -1.01
CA ALA A 203 -1.51 -16.42 0.01
C ALA A 203 0.03 -16.42 -0.06
N LEU A 204 0.68 -16.51 1.10
CA LEU A 204 2.13 -16.42 1.19
C LEU A 204 2.83 -17.59 0.47
N PRO A 205 3.66 -17.32 -0.55
CA PRO A 205 4.49 -18.34 -1.16
C PRO A 205 5.68 -18.67 -0.24
N ALA A 206 6.38 -19.76 -0.53
CA ALA A 206 7.63 -20.08 0.15
C ALA A 206 8.72 -19.02 -0.04
N CYS A 207 8.76 -18.45 -1.24
CA CYS A 207 9.68 -17.42 -1.67
C CYS A 207 8.90 -16.34 -2.40
N LEU A 208 9.02 -15.10 -1.94
CA LEU A 208 8.40 -13.92 -2.52
C LEU A 208 9.50 -13.12 -3.24
N SER A 209 9.35 -12.91 -4.54
CA SER A 209 10.27 -12.06 -5.31
C SER A 209 9.84 -10.60 -5.18
N LEU A 210 10.62 -9.80 -4.46
CA LEU A 210 10.34 -8.38 -4.27
C LEU A 210 11.17 -7.56 -5.25
N HIS A 211 10.53 -6.67 -6.01
CA HIS A 211 11.26 -5.63 -6.74
C HIS A 211 11.75 -4.55 -5.78
N THR A 212 12.74 -3.75 -6.20
CA THR A 212 13.35 -2.68 -5.39
C THR A 212 12.34 -1.81 -4.65
N GLU A 213 11.27 -1.38 -5.30
CA GLU A 213 10.23 -0.55 -4.67
C GLU A 213 9.57 -1.25 -3.47
N LEU A 214 9.12 -2.49 -3.64
CA LEU A 214 8.51 -3.27 -2.57
C LEU A 214 9.53 -3.64 -1.50
N MET A 215 10.79 -3.87 -1.87
CA MET A 215 11.86 -4.13 -0.91
C MET A 215 12.08 -2.92 0.00
N VAL A 216 12.14 -1.71 -0.55
CA VAL A 216 12.25 -0.46 0.24
C VAL A 216 11.06 -0.32 1.19
N GLN A 217 9.83 -0.57 0.71
CA GLN A 217 8.63 -0.53 1.55
C GLN A 217 8.66 -1.59 2.67
N LEU A 218 9.16 -2.79 2.39
CA LEU A 218 9.32 -3.84 3.42
C LEU A 218 10.33 -3.42 4.48
N LEU A 219 11.50 -2.92 4.07
CA LEU A 219 12.55 -2.48 5.00
C LEU A 219 12.06 -1.36 5.91
N ALA A 220 11.28 -0.41 5.40
CA ALA A 220 10.66 0.64 6.20
C ALA A 220 9.67 0.10 7.25
N THR A 221 9.04 -1.04 6.99
CA THR A 221 8.13 -1.74 7.92
C THR A 221 8.91 -2.56 8.97
N LEU A 222 10.05 -3.14 8.57
CA LEU A 222 10.89 -3.99 9.41
C LEU A 222 11.84 -3.21 10.34
N LYS A 223 11.64 -1.90 10.54
CA LYS A 223 12.47 -1.11 11.45
C LYS A 223 12.49 -1.73 12.85
N GLY A 224 13.69 -2.00 13.37
CA GLY A 224 13.88 -2.68 14.66
C GLY A 224 13.59 -4.19 14.64
N GLN A 225 13.38 -4.80 13.47
CA GLN A 225 13.21 -6.24 13.29
C GLN A 225 14.44 -6.89 12.66
N SER A 226 14.55 -8.20 12.82
CA SER A 226 15.60 -9.01 12.21
C SER A 226 15.18 -9.50 10.82
N LEU A 227 15.92 -9.08 9.80
CA LEU A 227 15.95 -9.76 8.51
C LEU A 227 17.15 -10.70 8.53
N HIS A 228 17.04 -11.89 7.93
CA HIS A 228 18.17 -12.82 7.88
C HIS A 228 18.78 -12.84 6.48
N SER A 229 20.11 -12.98 6.38
CA SER A 229 20.79 -13.24 5.12
C SER A 229 21.26 -14.70 5.06
N GLY A 230 21.09 -15.39 3.93
CA GLY A 230 21.85 -16.61 3.66
C GLY A 230 21.25 -17.95 4.12
N GLY A 231 22.10 -19.00 4.10
CA GLY A 231 21.78 -20.42 4.36
C GLY A 231 21.71 -20.79 5.84
N ASP A 232 22.00 -22.06 6.20
CA ASP A 232 21.79 -22.61 7.56
C ASP A 232 22.58 -21.91 8.71
N GLY A 233 23.48 -20.98 8.37
CA GLY A 233 24.18 -20.06 9.30
C GLY A 233 23.73 -18.60 9.18
N ALA A 234 22.44 -18.36 8.91
CA ALA A 234 21.95 -17.06 8.47
C ALA A 234 22.32 -15.90 9.43
N GLU A 235 23.07 -14.92 8.92
CA GLU A 235 23.40 -13.71 9.65
C GLU A 235 22.15 -12.86 9.84
N VAL A 236 22.05 -12.21 10.99
CA VAL A 236 20.99 -11.24 11.25
C VAL A 236 21.40 -9.91 10.63
N ILE A 237 20.66 -9.48 9.60
CA ILE A 237 20.68 -8.13 9.09
C ILE A 237 19.83 -7.27 10.04
N GLU A 238 20.49 -6.38 10.76
CA GLU A 238 19.82 -5.34 11.53
C GLU A 238 19.45 -4.16 10.62
N ILE A 239 18.17 -3.80 10.61
CA ILE A 239 17.68 -2.66 9.82
C ILE A 239 17.75 -1.41 10.68
N LEU A 240 18.74 -0.57 10.39
CA LEU A 240 18.97 0.69 11.08
C LEU A 240 17.92 1.75 10.69
N ASP A 241 17.51 2.56 11.66
CA ASP A 241 16.59 3.69 11.45
C ASP A 241 17.31 5.00 11.08
N ARG A 242 18.53 4.91 10.53
CA ARG A 242 19.32 6.08 10.12
C ARG A 242 19.80 5.92 8.69
N PRO A 243 19.85 7.01 7.90
CA PRO A 243 20.38 6.96 6.55
C PRO A 243 21.84 6.53 6.57
N ILE A 244 22.21 5.64 5.66
CA ILE A 244 23.61 5.36 5.36
C ILE A 244 24.11 6.53 4.53
N LEU A 245 24.98 7.36 5.10
CA LEU A 245 25.72 8.36 4.33
C LEU A 245 26.87 7.61 3.64
N PRO A 246 26.83 7.41 2.31
CA PRO A 246 27.95 6.79 1.63
C PRO A 246 29.18 7.68 1.80
N HIS A 247 30.26 7.12 2.32
CA HIS A 247 31.57 7.76 2.18
C HIS A 247 31.93 7.71 0.70
N LEU A 248 31.60 8.77 -0.03
CA LEU A 248 32.17 9.02 -1.34
C LEU A 248 33.65 9.36 -1.11
N SER A 249 34.52 8.37 -1.26
CA SER A 249 35.93 8.61 -1.48
C SER A 249 36.05 9.30 -2.84
N LEU A 250 36.29 10.62 -2.82
CA LEU A 250 36.70 11.40 -3.99
C LEU A 250 38.07 10.94 -4.50
#